data_AF-A0A3C0DTH7-F1
#
_entry.id   AF-A0A3C0DTH7-F1
#
_cell.length_a   1.000
_cell.length_b   1.000
_cell.length_c   1.000
_cell.angle_alpha   90.00
_cell.angle_beta   90.00
_cell.angle_gamma   90.00
#
_symmetry.space_group_name_H-M   'P 1'
#
loop_
_entity.id
_entity.type
_entity.pdbx_description
1 polymer ?
#
loop_
_entity_poly.entity_id
_entity_poly.type
_entity_poly.pdbx_seq_one_letter_code
_entity_poly.pdbx_strand_id
1 'polypeptide(L)'
;QKIFNQHCATCHKAHDIGFAVGPDLTAEFRRAEETIVHDILAPSSRIVGGYETYTAEIRDGRVLSGVLAAESASSLTLSLAGGVKLDVLRKDIKSLNALDVSLMPESLGTVLKPSDVANVIAWLRQPPIRQVLFEDNPMILNWLNEGGGTASIDTSDKTSGIASLKMTPLQRHSSRIPNWEFKIREKPAPGEFRYLSFAWKAPNAKGVMIEIADSGRWPSPNSPKRRYFSGKNTSEWKATQVANNTPKKWTFVTRDLWQDFGNLTLTGIAPTALGGPAWFDRIELLRSPKK
;
A
#
# COMPACT_ATOMS: atom_id res chain seq x y z
N GLN A 1 -17.14 2.79 7.26
CA GLN A 1 -16.73 3.27 5.92
C GLN A 1 -17.48 4.52 5.45
N LYS A 2 -18.82 4.50 5.31
CA LYS A 2 -19.57 5.67 4.76
C LYS A 2 -19.27 6.99 5.49
N ILE A 3 -19.38 7.01 6.82
CA ILE A 3 -19.09 8.20 7.64
C ILE A 3 -17.62 8.63 7.48
N PHE A 4 -16.68 7.68 7.50
CA PHE A 4 -15.26 7.97 7.26
C PHE A 4 -15.05 8.65 5.90
N ASN A 5 -15.65 8.13 4.83
CA ASN A 5 -15.55 8.73 3.49
C ASN A 5 -16.11 10.15 3.43
N GLN A 6 -17.17 10.43 4.20
CA GLN A 6 -17.83 11.73 4.20
C GLN A 6 -17.07 12.79 4.99
N HIS A 7 -16.44 12.41 6.12
CA HIS A 7 -15.92 13.39 7.08
C HIS A 7 -14.41 13.31 7.31
N CYS A 8 -13.80 12.14 7.13
CA CYS A 8 -12.40 11.90 7.49
C CYS A 8 -11.48 11.75 6.27
N ALA A 9 -11.97 11.08 5.21
CA ALA A 9 -11.17 10.71 4.04
C ALA A 9 -10.65 11.91 3.24
N THR A 10 -11.27 13.09 3.41
CA THR A 10 -10.80 14.34 2.81
C THR A 10 -9.40 14.72 3.27
N CYS A 11 -9.01 14.35 4.50
CA CYS A 11 -7.72 14.71 5.07
C CYS A 11 -6.88 13.50 5.49
N HIS A 12 -7.51 12.38 5.87
CA HIS A 12 -6.82 11.21 6.39
C HIS A 12 -6.88 10.03 5.44
N LYS A 13 -5.78 9.27 5.40
CA LYS A 13 -5.72 7.96 4.75
C LYS A 13 -6.01 6.87 5.78
N ALA A 14 -6.86 5.92 5.45
CA ALA A 14 -7.04 4.68 6.21
C ALA A 14 -7.45 3.56 5.27
N HIS A 15 -6.85 2.37 5.40
CA HIS A 15 -7.19 1.21 4.54
C HIS A 15 -7.12 1.54 3.04
N ASP A 16 -6.13 2.35 2.64
CA ASP A 16 -5.96 2.88 1.28
C ASP A 16 -7.09 3.77 0.74
N ILE A 17 -7.94 4.32 1.62
CA ILE A 17 -8.98 5.28 1.28
C ILE A 17 -8.61 6.65 1.87
N GLY A 18 -8.78 7.70 1.06
CA GLY A 18 -8.60 9.09 1.47
C GLY A 18 -7.27 9.71 1.02
N PHE A 19 -6.92 10.84 1.63
CA PHE A 19 -5.74 11.65 1.28
C PHE A 19 -4.74 11.71 2.43
N ALA A 20 -3.46 11.94 2.11
CA ALA A 20 -2.39 12.10 3.09
C ALA A 20 -2.16 13.59 3.40
N VAL A 21 -3.11 14.23 4.08
CA VAL A 21 -3.01 15.63 4.55
C VAL A 21 -2.77 15.64 6.06
N GLY A 22 -3.55 14.87 6.80
CA GLY A 22 -3.36 14.54 8.21
C GLY A 22 -2.70 13.17 8.40
N PRO A 23 -2.49 12.75 9.66
CA PRO A 23 -1.91 11.44 10.00
C PRO A 23 -2.59 10.25 9.30
N ASP A 24 -1.80 9.24 8.91
CA ASP A 24 -2.35 7.97 8.40
C ASP A 24 -3.01 7.20 9.56
N LEU A 25 -4.30 6.93 9.42
CA LEU A 25 -5.12 6.30 10.43
C LEU A 25 -5.18 4.76 10.31
N THR A 26 -4.43 4.17 9.37
CA THR A 26 -4.42 2.70 9.16
C THR A 26 -3.92 1.93 10.39
N ALA A 27 -3.11 2.55 11.25
CA ALA A 27 -2.59 1.94 12.47
C ALA A 27 -3.45 2.20 13.72
N GLU A 28 -4.52 2.99 13.61
CA GLU A 28 -5.36 3.41 14.76
C GLU A 28 -6.09 2.25 15.44
N PHE A 29 -6.20 1.09 14.78
CA PHE A 29 -6.74 -0.13 15.40
C PHE A 29 -6.02 -0.56 16.68
N ARG A 30 -4.79 -0.06 16.92
CA ARG A 30 -4.01 -0.33 18.13
C ARG A 30 -4.21 0.68 19.26
N ARG A 31 -4.82 1.84 18.99
CA ARG A 31 -5.05 2.89 20.01
C ARG A 31 -6.32 2.62 20.82
N ALA A 32 -6.37 3.20 22.02
CA ALA A 32 -7.57 3.17 22.86
C ALA A 32 -8.68 4.01 22.22
N GLU A 33 -9.93 3.55 22.35
CA GLU A 33 -11.07 4.16 21.65
C GLU A 33 -11.32 5.59 22.15
N GLU A 34 -11.17 5.81 23.45
CA GLU A 34 -11.34 7.10 24.11
C GLU A 34 -10.36 8.14 23.56
N THR A 35 -9.16 7.70 23.16
CA THR A 35 -8.18 8.61 22.55
C THR A 35 -8.64 9.04 21.15
N ILE A 36 -9.17 8.12 20.35
CA ILE A 36 -9.70 8.43 19.01
C ILE A 36 -10.93 9.33 19.12
N VAL A 37 -11.81 9.08 20.11
CA VAL A 37 -12.96 9.97 20.40
C VAL A 37 -12.47 11.37 20.74
N HIS A 38 -11.49 11.50 21.64
CA HIS A 38 -10.96 12.80 22.03
C HIS A 38 -10.35 13.56 20.84
N ASP A 39 -9.57 12.88 20.00
CA ASP A 39 -8.96 13.47 18.80
C ASP A 39 -10.05 13.97 17.80
N ILE A 40 -11.20 13.30 17.73
CA ILE A 40 -12.34 13.72 16.89
C ILE A 40 -13.08 14.93 17.48
N LEU A 41 -13.27 14.96 18.81
CA LEU A 41 -14.09 15.97 19.48
C LEU A 41 -13.32 17.26 19.80
N ALA A 42 -12.00 17.17 19.94
CA ALA A 42 -11.13 18.29 20.27
C ALA A 42 -9.84 18.25 19.43
N PRO A 43 -9.93 18.40 18.09
CA PRO A 43 -8.80 18.22 17.18
C PRO A 43 -7.64 19.19 17.43
N SER A 44 -7.88 20.38 18.00
CA SER A 44 -6.82 21.34 18.35
C SER A 44 -6.19 21.09 19.73
N SER A 45 -6.73 20.17 20.54
CA SER A 45 -6.18 19.87 21.88
C SER A 45 -4.77 19.29 21.84
N ARG A 46 -4.43 18.60 20.75
CA ARG A 46 -3.12 18.04 20.47
C ARG A 46 -2.91 17.93 18.98
N ILE A 47 -2.02 18.76 18.44
CA ILE A 47 -1.59 18.67 17.05
C ILE A 47 -0.35 17.77 17.00
N VAL A 48 -0.38 16.74 16.17
CA VAL A 48 0.75 15.81 15.99
C VAL A 48 1.87 16.54 15.26
N GLY A 49 3.11 16.39 15.74
CA GLY A 49 4.27 17.01 15.10
C GLY A 49 4.40 16.64 13.62
N GLY A 50 4.62 17.63 12.76
CA GLY A 50 4.63 17.48 11.30
C GLY A 50 3.26 17.64 10.64
N TYR A 51 2.20 17.90 11.42
CA TYR A 51 0.85 18.19 10.92
C TYR A 51 0.33 19.54 11.43
N GLU A 52 1.24 20.44 11.81
CA GLU A 52 0.92 21.81 12.19
C GLU A 52 0.28 22.57 11.03
N THR A 53 -0.72 23.38 11.35
CA THR A 53 -1.38 24.23 10.37
C THR A 53 -0.63 25.54 10.28
N TYR A 54 -0.31 25.96 9.06
CA TYR A 54 0.36 27.22 8.79
C TYR A 54 -0.55 28.14 8.01
N THR A 55 -0.45 29.43 8.29
CA THR A 55 -1.01 30.51 7.48
C THR A 55 0.12 31.27 6.81
N ALA A 56 0.08 31.33 5.48
CA ALA A 56 1.00 32.09 4.65
C ALA A 56 0.28 33.29 4.05
N GLU A 57 0.71 34.49 4.42
CA GLU A 57 0.30 35.72 3.73
C GLU A 57 1.20 35.91 2.51
N ILE A 58 0.59 36.01 1.33
CA ILE A 58 1.30 36.19 0.07
C ILE A 58 1.37 37.68 -0.26
N ARG A 59 2.47 38.13 -0.88
CA ARG A 59 2.69 39.53 -1.28
C ARG A 59 1.63 40.06 -2.24
N ASP A 60 0.93 39.18 -2.96
CA ASP A 60 -0.19 39.52 -3.84
C ASP A 60 -1.53 39.71 -3.09
N GLY A 61 -1.52 39.60 -1.75
CA GLY A 61 -2.68 39.81 -0.88
C GLY A 61 -3.46 38.54 -0.56
N ARG A 62 -3.15 37.38 -1.16
CA ARG A 62 -3.80 36.11 -0.79
C ARG A 62 -3.33 35.64 0.59
N VAL A 63 -4.21 34.95 1.30
CA VAL A 63 -3.88 34.22 2.53
C VAL A 63 -4.16 32.75 2.27
N LEU A 64 -3.13 31.92 2.42
CA LEU A 64 -3.22 30.48 2.25
C LEU A 64 -3.10 29.80 3.60
N SER A 65 -3.90 28.77 3.86
CA SER A 65 -3.84 27.99 5.10
C SER A 65 -3.85 26.50 4.79
N GLY A 66 -2.95 25.75 5.42
CA GLY A 66 -2.81 24.31 5.22
C GLY A 66 -1.70 23.69 6.07
N VAL A 67 -1.53 22.38 5.95
CA VAL A 67 -0.45 21.64 6.64
C VAL A 67 0.84 21.78 5.84
N LEU A 68 1.97 22.06 6.52
CA LEU A 68 3.27 22.15 5.87
C LEU A 68 3.76 20.75 5.46
N ALA A 69 3.67 20.42 4.18
CA ALA A 69 3.98 19.09 3.66
C ALA A 69 5.42 18.96 3.15
N ALA A 70 6.02 20.06 2.71
CA ALA A 70 7.43 20.12 2.34
C ALA A 70 7.94 21.56 2.46
N GLU A 71 9.23 21.69 2.74
CA GLU A 71 9.91 22.97 2.86
C GLU A 71 11.33 22.85 2.31
N SER A 72 11.75 23.84 1.52
CA SER A 72 13.09 23.96 0.97
C SER A 72 13.58 25.40 1.08
N ALA A 73 14.85 25.66 0.78
CA ALA A 73 15.42 27.01 0.79
C ALA A 73 14.61 28.04 -0.01
N SER A 74 13.95 27.63 -1.11
CA SER A 74 13.28 28.52 -2.06
C SER A 74 11.75 28.41 -2.07
N SER A 75 11.16 27.34 -1.55
CA SER A 75 9.72 27.09 -1.61
C SER A 75 9.19 26.36 -0.39
N LEU A 76 7.87 26.44 -0.22
CA LEU A 76 7.11 25.58 0.68
C LEU A 76 5.91 24.98 -0.06
N THR A 77 5.48 23.81 0.41
CA THR A 77 4.29 23.12 -0.09
C THR A 77 3.27 23.03 1.04
N LEU A 78 2.12 23.66 0.88
CA LEU A 78 0.98 23.49 1.77
C LEU A 78 0.06 22.39 1.24
N SER A 79 -0.31 21.43 2.09
CA SER A 79 -1.36 20.45 1.80
C SER A 79 -2.68 20.89 2.41
N LEU A 80 -3.72 20.84 1.61
CA LEU A 80 -5.09 21.21 1.98
C LEU A 80 -6.01 20.00 1.86
N ALA A 81 -7.21 20.16 2.43
CA ALA A 81 -8.32 19.23 2.29
C ALA A 81 -8.49 18.73 0.83
N GLY A 82 -8.69 17.43 0.67
CA GLY A 82 -8.79 16.76 -0.63
C GLY A 82 -7.44 16.44 -1.27
N GLY A 83 -6.33 16.57 -0.52
CA GLY A 83 -4.99 16.30 -1.03
C GLY A 83 -4.44 17.36 -1.99
N VAL A 84 -5.08 18.54 -2.05
CA VAL A 84 -4.62 19.65 -2.87
C VAL A 84 -3.29 20.15 -2.31
N LYS A 85 -2.28 20.26 -3.18
CA LYS A 85 -0.97 20.80 -2.84
C LYS A 85 -0.78 22.17 -3.48
N LEU A 86 -0.36 23.15 -2.69
CA LEU A 86 -0.01 24.49 -3.14
C LEU A 86 1.47 24.73 -2.90
N ASP A 87 2.24 24.83 -3.98
CA ASP A 87 3.63 25.23 -3.94
C ASP A 87 3.73 26.76 -3.98
N VAL A 88 4.42 27.32 -2.99
CA VAL A 88 4.58 28.76 -2.81
C VAL A 88 6.07 29.08 -2.75
N LEU A 89 6.54 29.99 -3.60
CA LEU A 89 7.91 30.46 -3.53
C LEU A 89 8.07 31.36 -2.31
N ARG A 90 9.14 31.16 -1.53
CA ARG A 90 9.39 31.96 -0.33
C ARG A 90 9.53 33.46 -0.60
N LYS A 91 10.06 33.81 -1.79
CA LYS A 91 10.14 35.21 -2.24
C LYS A 91 8.78 35.88 -2.42
N ASP A 92 7.69 35.12 -2.49
CA ASP A 92 6.33 35.62 -2.62
C ASP A 92 5.60 35.65 -1.27
N ILE A 93 6.18 35.07 -0.21
CA ILE A 93 5.61 35.01 1.13
C ILE A 93 5.98 36.25 1.94
N LYS A 94 4.96 36.99 2.35
CA LYS A 94 5.11 38.15 3.23
C LYS A 94 5.30 37.72 4.69
N SER A 95 4.51 36.77 5.16
CA SER A 95 4.62 36.20 6.51
C SER A 95 4.17 34.74 6.52
N LEU A 96 4.72 33.94 7.43
CA LEU A 96 4.37 32.53 7.64
C LEU A 96 4.26 32.30 9.14
N ASN A 97 3.07 31.90 9.60
CA ASN A 97 2.81 31.69 11.02
C ASN A 97 2.20 30.30 11.24
N ALA A 98 2.70 29.57 12.23
CA ALA A 98 2.03 28.38 12.73
C ALA A 98 0.77 28.78 13.52
N LEU A 99 -0.27 27.99 13.43
CA LEU A 99 -1.51 28.16 14.18
C LEU A 99 -1.58 27.15 15.32
N ASP A 100 -2.15 27.59 16.45
CA ASP A 100 -2.49 26.71 17.58
C ASP A 100 -3.79 25.90 17.34
N VAL A 101 -4.42 26.08 16.16
CA VAL A 101 -5.62 25.36 15.75
C VAL A 101 -5.30 24.35 14.64
N SER A 102 -5.93 23.19 14.73
CA SER A 102 -5.78 22.12 13.74
C SER A 102 -6.54 22.45 12.45
N LEU A 103 -6.06 21.95 11.31
CA LEU A 103 -6.80 21.96 10.04
C LEU A 103 -8.00 21.01 10.10
N MET A 104 -8.01 20.05 11.04
CA MET A 104 -9.16 19.18 11.28
C MET A 104 -10.30 20.00 11.90
N PRO A 105 -11.53 20.00 11.33
CA PRO A 105 -12.58 20.90 11.77
C PRO A 105 -13.09 20.62 13.19
N GLU A 106 -13.10 21.64 14.06
CA GLU A 106 -13.76 21.61 15.38
C GLU A 106 -15.26 21.28 15.30
N SER A 107 -15.90 21.57 14.16
CA SER A 107 -17.32 21.28 13.92
C SER A 107 -17.63 19.78 13.85
N LEU A 108 -16.64 18.89 13.78
CA LEU A 108 -16.90 17.45 13.77
C LEU A 108 -17.62 16.99 15.04
N GLY A 109 -17.34 17.60 16.19
CA GLY A 109 -18.01 17.29 17.46
C GLY A 109 -19.50 17.67 17.49
N THR A 110 -19.95 18.56 16.60
CA THR A 110 -21.35 18.98 16.50
C THR A 110 -22.08 18.31 15.32
N VAL A 111 -21.34 18.00 14.25
CA VAL A 111 -21.89 17.39 13.03
C VAL A 111 -22.08 15.88 13.18
N LEU A 112 -21.18 15.19 13.88
CA LEU A 112 -21.23 13.74 14.04
C LEU A 112 -22.11 13.35 15.23
N LYS A 113 -23.01 12.38 15.03
CA LYS A 113 -23.73 11.76 16.15
C LYS A 113 -22.80 10.81 16.90
N PRO A 114 -23.08 10.47 18.17
CA PRO A 114 -22.32 9.45 18.89
C PRO A 114 -22.24 8.11 18.14
N SER A 115 -23.31 7.71 17.44
CA SER A 115 -23.32 6.53 16.59
C SER A 115 -22.38 6.64 15.39
N ASP A 116 -22.21 7.84 14.83
CA ASP A 116 -21.34 8.08 13.69
C ASP A 116 -19.87 7.97 14.11
N VAL A 117 -19.52 8.54 15.27
CA VAL A 117 -18.19 8.41 15.89
C VAL A 117 -17.89 6.93 16.18
N ALA A 118 -18.82 6.23 16.83
CA ALA A 118 -18.68 4.79 17.11
C ALA A 118 -18.50 3.97 15.82
N ASN A 119 -19.24 4.29 14.76
CA ASN A 119 -19.13 3.61 13.46
C ASN A 119 -17.79 3.89 12.75
N VAL A 120 -17.24 5.10 12.85
CA VAL A 120 -15.91 5.43 12.32
C VAL A 120 -14.84 4.67 13.08
N ILE A 121 -14.89 4.69 14.42
CA ILE A 121 -13.93 3.97 15.28
C ILE A 121 -14.01 2.46 15.00
N ALA A 122 -15.20 1.88 14.98
CA ALA A 122 -15.39 0.47 14.67
C ALA A 122 -14.82 0.10 13.30
N TRP A 123 -14.93 0.99 12.31
CA TRP A 123 -14.36 0.78 10.98
C TRP A 123 -12.83 0.95 10.95
N LEU A 124 -12.27 1.97 11.60
CA LEU A 124 -10.81 2.18 11.74
C LEU A 124 -10.14 1.03 12.50
N ARG A 125 -10.86 0.40 13.42
CA ARG A 125 -10.42 -0.77 14.19
C ARG A 125 -10.52 -2.07 13.42
N GLN A 126 -11.17 -2.08 12.26
CA GLN A 126 -11.09 -3.26 11.40
C GLN A 126 -9.65 -3.37 10.91
N PRO A 127 -8.95 -4.47 11.19
CA PRO A 127 -7.62 -4.67 10.64
C PRO A 127 -7.69 -4.66 9.12
N PRO A 128 -6.62 -4.21 8.44
CA PRO A 128 -6.57 -4.19 6.99
C PRO A 128 -6.90 -5.58 6.43
N ILE A 129 -7.96 -5.64 5.61
CA ILE A 129 -8.35 -6.87 4.89
C ILE A 129 -7.38 -7.21 3.76
N ARG A 130 -6.50 -6.26 3.44
CA ARG A 130 -5.54 -6.33 2.35
C ARG A 130 -4.19 -5.81 2.84
N GLN A 131 -3.12 -6.51 2.48
CA GLN A 131 -1.74 -6.03 2.61
C GLN A 131 -1.13 -5.92 1.22
N VAL A 132 -0.73 -4.71 0.83
CA VAL A 132 0.00 -4.49 -0.43
C VAL A 132 1.44 -4.96 -0.24
N LEU A 133 1.89 -5.88 -1.10
CA LEU A 133 3.27 -6.34 -1.19
C LEU A 133 4.03 -5.57 -2.27
N PHE A 134 3.35 -5.24 -3.37
CA PHE A 134 3.86 -4.36 -4.43
C PHE A 134 2.72 -3.61 -5.14
N GLU A 135 2.85 -2.29 -5.17
CA GLU A 135 2.08 -1.33 -5.99
C GLU A 135 2.97 -0.11 -6.21
N ASP A 136 3.42 0.16 -7.44
CA ASP A 136 4.23 1.32 -7.85
C ASP A 136 5.58 1.56 -7.14
N ASN A 137 5.88 0.85 -6.05
CA ASN A 137 6.95 1.22 -5.12
C ASN A 137 8.33 0.78 -5.65
N PRO A 138 9.21 1.71 -6.07
CA PRO A 138 10.52 1.38 -6.62
C PRO A 138 11.47 0.79 -5.57
N MET A 139 11.21 0.99 -4.27
CA MET A 139 12.04 0.43 -3.19
C MET A 139 12.09 -1.09 -3.21
N ILE A 140 11.11 -1.76 -3.83
CA ILE A 140 11.12 -3.22 -3.96
C ILE A 140 12.37 -3.73 -4.68
N LEU A 141 12.95 -2.93 -5.59
CA LEU A 141 14.17 -3.28 -6.32
C LEU A 141 15.40 -3.40 -5.40
N ASN A 142 15.44 -2.64 -4.30
CA ASN A 142 16.51 -2.72 -3.31
C ASN A 142 16.47 -4.05 -2.55
N TRP A 143 15.28 -4.64 -2.45
CA TRP A 143 15.07 -5.90 -1.74
C TRP A 143 15.16 -7.11 -2.66
N LEU A 144 14.68 -7.04 -3.91
CA LEU A 144 14.84 -8.11 -4.90
C LEU A 144 16.26 -8.11 -5.49
N ASN A 145 17.25 -8.31 -4.62
CA ASN A 145 18.66 -8.12 -4.90
C ASN A 145 19.45 -9.42 -5.16
N GLU A 146 18.82 -10.58 -5.02
CA GLU A 146 19.37 -11.90 -5.33
C GLU A 146 18.80 -12.47 -6.63
N GLY A 147 19.45 -13.48 -7.21
CA GLY A 147 19.00 -14.19 -8.42
C GLY A 147 19.63 -13.67 -9.72
N GLY A 148 19.56 -14.49 -10.78
CA GLY A 148 20.27 -14.28 -12.05
C GLY A 148 19.52 -13.49 -13.12
N GLY A 149 18.35 -12.90 -12.80
CA GLY A 149 17.60 -12.03 -13.73
C GLY A 149 17.94 -10.54 -13.58
N THR A 150 17.09 -9.69 -14.16
CA THR A 150 17.09 -8.25 -13.84
C THR A 150 15.68 -7.79 -13.52
N ALA A 151 15.57 -6.87 -12.56
CA ALA A 151 14.31 -6.26 -12.15
C ALA A 151 14.37 -4.75 -12.40
N SER A 152 13.30 -4.18 -12.95
CA SER A 152 13.17 -2.75 -13.20
C SER A 152 11.73 -2.29 -13.01
N ILE A 153 11.54 -0.99 -12.77
CA ILE A 153 10.20 -0.38 -12.79
C ILE A 153 9.86 0.05 -14.22
N ASP A 154 8.63 -0.26 -14.67
CA ASP A 154 8.10 0.12 -15.99
C ASP A 154 6.87 1.01 -15.81
N THR A 155 6.97 2.27 -16.22
CA THR A 155 5.88 3.26 -16.11
C THR A 155 4.96 3.26 -17.31
N SER A 156 5.34 2.61 -18.42
CA SER A 156 4.59 2.59 -19.67
C SER A 156 3.49 1.54 -19.69
N ASP A 157 3.70 0.44 -18.97
CA ASP A 157 2.88 -0.76 -19.06
C ASP A 157 2.50 -1.28 -17.67
N LYS A 158 1.24 -1.05 -17.27
CA LYS A 158 0.75 -1.26 -15.90
C LYS A 158 -0.74 -1.53 -15.90
N THR A 159 -1.26 -2.15 -14.83
CA THR A 159 -2.70 -2.37 -14.67
C THR A 159 -3.36 -1.38 -13.71
N SER A 160 -2.60 -0.78 -12.81
CA SER A 160 -3.05 0.24 -11.87
C SER A 160 -1.90 1.18 -11.56
N GLY A 161 -2.21 2.27 -10.85
CA GLY A 161 -1.19 3.18 -10.38
C GLY A 161 -0.37 3.83 -11.50
N ILE A 162 0.93 3.97 -11.25
CA ILE A 162 1.88 4.68 -12.12
C ILE A 162 2.95 3.77 -12.71
N ALA A 163 3.17 2.56 -12.19
CA ALA A 163 4.20 1.64 -12.66
C ALA A 163 3.99 0.16 -12.30
N SER A 164 4.60 -0.72 -13.08
CA SER A 164 4.67 -2.16 -12.79
C SER A 164 6.12 -2.64 -12.59
N LEU A 165 6.26 -3.84 -12.03
CA LEU A 165 7.55 -4.51 -11.86
C LEU A 165 7.84 -5.37 -13.09
N LYS A 166 8.86 -5.00 -13.85
CA LYS A 166 9.37 -5.79 -14.98
C LYS A 166 10.49 -6.71 -14.52
N MET A 167 10.46 -7.94 -15.00
CA MET A 167 11.46 -8.97 -14.80
C MET A 167 11.98 -9.45 -16.15
N THR A 168 13.30 -9.51 -16.32
CA THR A 168 13.92 -10.28 -17.39
C THR A 168 14.50 -11.56 -16.83
N PRO A 169 14.49 -12.68 -17.59
CA PRO A 169 14.91 -13.97 -17.07
C PRO A 169 16.28 -13.93 -16.40
N LEU A 170 16.48 -14.69 -15.30
CA LEU A 170 15.52 -15.67 -14.75
C LEU A 170 14.58 -15.08 -13.69
N GLN A 171 15.10 -14.78 -12.50
CA GLN A 171 14.35 -14.19 -11.40
C GLN A 171 15.21 -13.22 -10.63
N ARG A 172 14.55 -12.28 -9.96
CA ARG A 172 15.11 -11.54 -8.83
C ARG A 172 14.27 -11.82 -7.61
N HIS A 173 14.91 -12.00 -6.46
CA HIS A 173 14.23 -12.48 -5.27
C HIS A 173 14.83 -11.94 -3.99
N SER A 174 14.07 -12.11 -2.92
CA SER A 174 14.58 -12.11 -1.55
C SER A 174 13.72 -13.04 -0.72
N SER A 175 14.38 -13.88 0.07
CA SER A 175 13.69 -14.79 1.00
C SER A 175 13.23 -14.07 2.27
N ARG A 176 13.81 -12.90 2.56
CA ARG A 176 13.54 -12.05 3.74
C ARG A 176 13.52 -10.58 3.33
N ILE A 177 12.33 -10.09 3.02
CA ILE A 177 12.10 -8.67 2.79
C ILE A 177 11.89 -7.98 4.15
N PRO A 178 12.48 -6.80 4.41
CA PRO A 178 12.33 -6.12 5.68
C PRO A 178 10.86 -5.93 6.09
N ASN A 179 10.56 -6.24 7.35
CA ASN A 179 9.21 -6.17 7.96
C ASN A 179 8.15 -7.11 7.36
N TRP A 180 8.54 -8.09 6.54
CA TRP A 180 7.61 -9.12 6.04
C TRP A 180 7.60 -10.32 6.97
N GLU A 181 6.52 -10.47 7.73
CA GLU A 181 6.23 -11.62 8.60
C GLU A 181 4.72 -11.94 8.57
N PHE A 182 4.17 -12.09 7.35
CA PHE A 182 2.74 -12.18 7.15
C PHE A 182 2.23 -13.61 7.34
N LYS A 183 1.40 -13.83 8.36
CA LYS A 183 0.85 -15.15 8.68
C LYS A 183 -0.29 -15.51 7.74
N ILE A 184 -0.19 -16.67 7.11
CA ILE A 184 -1.24 -17.26 6.28
C ILE A 184 -1.98 -18.34 7.08
N ARG A 185 -3.30 -18.23 7.21
CA ARG A 185 -4.14 -19.11 8.05
C ARG A 185 -5.46 -19.48 7.38
N GLU A 186 -6.09 -20.56 7.86
CA GLU A 186 -7.41 -21.01 7.40
C GLU A 186 -8.50 -19.97 7.68
N LYS A 187 -8.51 -19.47 8.91
CA LYS A 187 -9.45 -18.50 9.45
C LYS A 187 -8.63 -17.33 9.99
N PRO A 188 -8.13 -16.46 9.10
CA PRO A 188 -7.16 -15.43 9.48
C PRO A 188 -7.73 -14.44 10.49
N ALA A 189 -7.01 -14.27 11.59
CA ALA A 189 -7.26 -13.23 12.58
C ALA A 189 -6.89 -11.84 12.04
N PRO A 190 -7.20 -10.74 12.77
CA PRO A 190 -6.63 -9.42 12.48
C PRO A 190 -5.11 -9.44 12.24
N GLY A 191 -4.67 -8.92 11.09
CA GLY A 191 -3.25 -8.91 10.68
C GLY A 191 -2.75 -10.21 10.04
N GLU A 192 -3.61 -11.23 9.90
CA GLU A 192 -3.33 -12.46 9.17
C GLU A 192 -4.09 -12.49 7.84
N PHE A 193 -3.64 -13.33 6.91
CA PHE A 193 -4.16 -13.40 5.55
C PHE A 193 -4.42 -14.85 5.14
N ARG A 194 -5.05 -15.04 3.98
CA ARG A 194 -5.32 -16.36 3.40
C ARG A 194 -5.02 -16.42 1.91
N TYR A 195 -5.28 -15.33 1.19
CA TYR A 195 -5.19 -15.30 -0.25
C TYR A 195 -4.02 -14.45 -0.72
N LEU A 196 -3.46 -14.81 -1.87
CA LEU A 196 -2.54 -13.98 -2.64
C LEU A 196 -3.24 -13.55 -3.94
N SER A 197 -3.37 -12.25 -4.14
CA SER A 197 -3.87 -11.62 -5.36
C SER A 197 -2.72 -10.94 -6.08
N PHE A 198 -2.62 -11.11 -7.39
CA PHE A 198 -1.60 -10.45 -8.22
C PHE A 198 -2.07 -10.33 -9.67
N ALA A 199 -1.47 -9.40 -10.40
CA ALA A 199 -1.54 -9.32 -11.85
C ALA A 199 -0.19 -9.66 -12.45
N TRP A 200 -0.20 -10.40 -13.57
CA TRP A 200 1.01 -10.66 -14.33
C TRP A 200 0.77 -10.59 -15.84
N LYS A 201 1.85 -10.41 -16.59
CA LYS A 201 1.83 -10.40 -18.05
C LYS A 201 3.17 -10.85 -18.60
N ALA A 202 3.16 -11.63 -19.68
CA ALA A 202 4.37 -12.16 -20.31
C ALA A 202 4.14 -12.36 -21.83
N PRO A 203 3.99 -11.27 -22.61
CA PRO A 203 3.60 -11.34 -24.01
C PRO A 203 4.63 -12.08 -24.86
N ASN A 204 5.92 -11.91 -24.55
CA ASN A 204 7.03 -12.45 -25.33
C ASN A 204 7.82 -13.53 -24.59
N ALA A 205 7.32 -14.03 -23.46
CA ALA A 205 7.93 -15.13 -22.72
C ALA A 205 7.29 -16.49 -23.05
N LYS A 206 7.94 -17.56 -22.59
CA LYS A 206 7.37 -18.92 -22.58
C LYS A 206 6.42 -19.11 -21.40
N GLY A 207 6.71 -18.47 -20.26
CA GLY A 207 5.86 -18.50 -19.07
C GLY A 207 6.19 -17.38 -18.10
N VAL A 208 5.47 -17.38 -16.99
CA VAL A 208 5.71 -16.49 -15.85
C VAL A 208 5.48 -17.27 -14.57
N MET A 209 6.23 -16.96 -13.52
CA MET A 209 6.12 -17.62 -12.23
C MET A 209 6.24 -16.62 -11.08
N ILE A 210 5.60 -16.91 -9.96
CA ILE A 210 5.85 -16.26 -8.69
C ILE A 210 6.02 -17.33 -7.60
N GLU A 211 7.09 -17.21 -6.82
CA GLU A 211 7.39 -18.06 -5.67
C GLU A 211 7.31 -17.26 -4.37
N ILE A 212 6.94 -17.92 -3.27
CA ILE A 212 6.84 -17.31 -1.93
C ILE A 212 7.76 -18.02 -0.92
N ALA A 213 8.48 -17.24 -0.13
CA ALA A 213 9.31 -17.73 0.96
C ALA A 213 8.47 -17.93 2.23
N ASP A 214 8.77 -19.00 2.97
CA ASP A 214 8.13 -19.33 4.25
C ASP A 214 9.19 -19.30 5.35
N SER A 215 9.04 -18.39 6.31
CA SER A 215 9.99 -18.16 7.41
C SER A 215 11.45 -18.02 6.93
N GLY A 216 11.65 -17.33 5.82
CA GLY A 216 12.95 -17.10 5.19
C GLY A 216 13.50 -18.24 4.35
N ARG A 217 12.69 -19.24 3.99
CA ARG A 217 13.14 -20.41 3.22
C ARG A 217 12.32 -20.61 1.95
N TRP A 218 13.00 -20.87 0.84
CA TRP A 218 12.37 -21.33 -0.40
C TRP A 218 11.92 -22.79 -0.29
N PRO A 219 10.86 -23.20 -1.02
CA PRO A 219 10.48 -24.61 -1.12
C PRO A 219 11.54 -25.43 -1.88
N SER A 220 11.54 -26.76 -1.69
CA SER A 220 12.41 -27.66 -2.46
C SER A 220 12.11 -27.55 -3.97
N PRO A 221 13.13 -27.56 -4.86
CA PRO A 221 12.95 -27.60 -6.31
C PRO A 221 12.00 -28.70 -6.80
N ASN A 222 12.02 -29.85 -6.14
CA ASN A 222 11.24 -31.04 -6.54
C ASN A 222 9.82 -31.06 -5.99
N SER A 223 9.42 -30.02 -5.26
CA SER A 223 8.10 -29.87 -4.65
C SER A 223 7.31 -28.75 -5.35
N PRO A 224 6.04 -28.98 -5.74
CA PRO A 224 5.20 -27.95 -6.37
C PRO A 224 4.68 -26.89 -5.38
N LYS A 225 5.04 -26.99 -4.10
CA LYS A 225 4.59 -26.06 -3.05
C LYS A 225 5.16 -24.65 -3.27
N ARG A 226 4.37 -23.64 -2.93
CA ARG A 226 4.75 -22.23 -2.82
C ARG A 226 5.29 -21.60 -4.12
N ARG A 227 4.94 -22.18 -5.27
CA ARG A 227 5.22 -21.64 -6.61
C ARG A 227 3.97 -21.71 -7.47
N TYR A 228 3.65 -20.61 -8.14
CA TYR A 228 2.59 -20.55 -9.14
C TYR A 228 3.17 -20.15 -10.48
N PHE A 229 2.71 -20.78 -11.57
CA PHE A 229 3.14 -20.40 -12.92
C PHE A 229 2.00 -20.43 -13.94
N SER A 230 2.17 -19.72 -15.05
CA SER A 230 1.33 -19.83 -16.24
C SER A 230 2.17 -19.92 -17.51
N GLY A 231 1.65 -20.61 -18.53
CA GLY A 231 2.38 -20.92 -19.75
C GLY A 231 3.28 -22.14 -19.59
N LYS A 232 4.39 -22.17 -20.31
CA LYS A 232 5.39 -23.24 -20.23
C LYS A 232 6.35 -22.97 -19.08
N ASN A 233 6.44 -23.92 -18.13
CA ASN A 233 7.50 -23.88 -17.13
C ASN A 233 8.84 -24.27 -17.77
N THR A 234 9.76 -23.31 -17.88
CA THR A 234 11.11 -23.54 -18.43
C THR A 234 12.19 -23.63 -17.36
N SER A 235 11.81 -23.63 -16.06
CA SER A 235 12.75 -23.84 -14.97
C SER A 235 12.81 -25.32 -14.57
N GLU A 236 13.77 -25.66 -13.71
CA GLU A 236 13.89 -26.98 -13.09
C GLU A 236 12.98 -27.14 -11.86
N TRP A 237 12.25 -26.09 -11.46
CA TRP A 237 11.45 -26.07 -10.25
C TRP A 237 10.03 -26.55 -10.53
N LYS A 238 9.57 -27.58 -9.81
CA LYS A 238 8.15 -27.96 -9.80
C LYS A 238 7.33 -26.82 -9.23
N ALA A 239 6.20 -26.53 -9.86
CA ALA A 239 5.30 -25.45 -9.48
C ALA A 239 3.84 -25.82 -9.75
N THR A 240 2.93 -25.14 -9.07
CA THR A 240 1.49 -25.30 -9.26
C THR A 240 1.05 -24.47 -10.48
N GLN A 241 0.43 -25.12 -11.47
CA GLN A 241 0.00 -24.45 -12.69
C GLN A 241 -1.30 -23.68 -12.45
N VAL A 242 -1.29 -22.39 -12.79
CA VAL A 242 -2.46 -21.50 -12.73
C VAL A 242 -3.22 -21.52 -14.06
N ALA A 243 -2.50 -21.48 -15.18
CA ALA A 243 -3.07 -21.57 -16.52
C ALA A 243 -2.11 -22.21 -17.53
N ASN A 244 -2.65 -22.93 -18.51
CA ASN A 244 -1.87 -23.57 -19.57
C ASN A 244 -1.21 -22.55 -20.50
N ASN A 245 -1.89 -21.43 -20.77
CA ASN A 245 -1.44 -20.42 -21.71
C ASN A 245 -0.60 -19.35 -21.00
N THR A 246 0.43 -18.85 -21.69
CA THR A 246 1.18 -17.69 -21.23
C THR A 246 0.29 -16.44 -21.25
N PRO A 247 0.21 -15.65 -20.17
CA PRO A 247 -0.65 -14.47 -20.12
C PRO A 247 -0.13 -13.36 -21.04
N LYS A 248 -0.67 -13.28 -22.26
CA LYS A 248 -0.25 -12.26 -23.25
C LYS A 248 -0.75 -10.86 -22.90
N LYS A 249 -1.84 -10.77 -22.14
CA LYS A 249 -2.42 -9.54 -21.57
C LYS A 249 -2.38 -9.62 -20.05
N TRP A 250 -2.49 -8.47 -19.39
CA TRP A 250 -2.60 -8.40 -17.93
C TRP A 250 -3.68 -9.34 -17.45
N THR A 251 -3.28 -10.32 -16.65
CA THR A 251 -4.15 -11.37 -16.13
C THR A 251 -4.12 -11.33 -14.62
N PHE A 252 -5.28 -11.20 -14.02
CA PHE A 252 -5.46 -11.20 -12.57
C PHE A 252 -5.61 -12.62 -12.05
N VAL A 253 -4.90 -12.92 -10.97
CA VAL A 253 -4.90 -14.22 -10.31
C VAL A 253 -5.14 -14.00 -8.83
N THR A 254 -6.05 -14.77 -8.25
CA THR A 254 -6.20 -14.90 -6.79
C THR A 254 -6.06 -16.38 -6.43
N ARG A 255 -5.16 -16.69 -5.49
CA ARG A 255 -4.93 -18.05 -4.98
C ARG A 255 -5.19 -18.11 -3.49
N ASP A 256 -5.82 -19.20 -3.06
CA ASP A 256 -5.99 -19.53 -1.65
C ASP A 256 -4.71 -20.20 -1.15
N LEU A 257 -3.80 -19.41 -0.57
CA LEU A 257 -2.50 -19.90 -0.12
C LEU A 257 -2.63 -20.97 0.97
N TRP A 258 -3.63 -20.83 1.86
CA TRP A 258 -3.83 -21.80 2.92
C TRP A 258 -4.35 -23.12 2.37
N GLN A 259 -5.32 -23.09 1.45
CA GLN A 259 -5.81 -24.31 0.81
C GLN A 259 -4.69 -25.02 0.02
N ASP A 260 -3.85 -24.26 -0.67
CA ASP A 260 -2.78 -24.80 -1.50
C ASP A 260 -1.58 -25.31 -0.67
N PHE A 261 -1.20 -24.62 0.42
CA PHE A 261 0.07 -24.87 1.13
C PHE A 261 -0.01 -24.99 2.66
N GLY A 262 -1.19 -24.78 3.26
CA GLY A 262 -1.39 -24.78 4.72
C GLY A 262 -0.87 -23.53 5.42
N ASN A 263 -0.65 -23.64 6.73
CA ASN A 263 -0.12 -22.54 7.53
C ASN A 263 1.32 -22.22 7.14
N LEU A 264 1.59 -20.95 6.83
CA LEU A 264 2.94 -20.45 6.54
C LEU A 264 3.10 -19.01 7.03
N THR A 265 4.34 -18.53 7.04
CA THR A 265 4.69 -17.13 7.32
C THR A 265 5.44 -16.56 6.12
N LEU A 266 4.75 -15.73 5.33
CA LEU A 266 5.31 -15.16 4.12
C LEU A 266 6.32 -14.07 4.48
N THR A 267 7.58 -14.30 4.11
CA THR A 267 8.71 -13.40 4.39
C THR A 267 9.38 -12.84 3.14
N GLY A 268 9.01 -13.32 1.95
CA GLY A 268 9.67 -12.94 0.71
C GLY A 268 9.00 -13.52 -0.52
N ILE A 269 9.42 -13.01 -1.70
CA ILE A 269 8.89 -13.40 -3.01
C ILE A 269 10.01 -13.52 -4.05
N ALA A 270 9.79 -14.35 -5.06
CA ALA A 270 10.59 -14.40 -6.28
C ALA A 270 9.68 -14.31 -7.51
N PRO A 271 9.50 -13.11 -8.09
CA PRO A 271 8.91 -12.96 -9.41
C PRO A 271 9.89 -13.45 -10.48
N THR A 272 9.40 -14.29 -11.39
CA THR A 272 10.25 -15.06 -12.32
C THR A 272 9.72 -14.96 -13.74
N ALA A 273 10.62 -14.62 -14.66
CA ALA A 273 10.40 -14.52 -16.08
C ALA A 273 10.91 -15.79 -16.77
N LEU A 274 10.03 -16.58 -17.39
CA LEU A 274 10.37 -17.88 -17.96
C LEU A 274 10.55 -17.77 -19.48
N GLY A 275 11.80 -17.73 -19.93
CA GLY A 275 12.15 -17.72 -21.36
C GLY A 275 11.79 -16.44 -22.11
N GLY A 276 11.60 -15.32 -21.40
CA GLY A 276 11.42 -13.97 -21.93
C GLY A 276 10.87 -13.01 -20.86
N PRO A 277 10.78 -11.70 -21.13
CA PRO A 277 10.36 -10.72 -20.13
C PRO A 277 8.93 -10.94 -19.60
N ALA A 278 8.74 -10.69 -18.31
CA ALA A 278 7.46 -10.74 -17.63
C ALA A 278 7.26 -9.48 -16.77
N TRP A 279 6.01 -9.12 -16.52
CA TRP A 279 5.60 -7.99 -15.72
C TRP A 279 4.68 -8.46 -14.61
N PHE A 280 4.78 -7.80 -13.47
CA PHE A 280 4.01 -8.07 -12.26
C PHE A 280 3.47 -6.75 -11.71
N ASP A 281 2.24 -6.78 -11.22
CA ASP A 281 1.57 -5.61 -10.68
C ASP A 281 0.54 -6.05 -9.64
N ARG A 282 0.10 -5.14 -8.78
CA ARG A 282 -0.92 -5.38 -7.74
C ARG A 282 -0.69 -6.63 -6.90
N ILE A 283 0.51 -6.84 -6.38
CA ILE A 283 0.78 -8.01 -5.53
C ILE A 283 0.28 -7.70 -4.13
N GLU A 284 -0.73 -8.43 -3.67
CA GLU A 284 -1.43 -8.15 -2.42
C GLU A 284 -1.81 -9.46 -1.71
N LEU A 285 -1.74 -9.46 -0.38
CA LEU A 285 -2.38 -10.49 0.45
C LEU A 285 -3.78 -10.04 0.82
N LEU A 286 -4.73 -10.98 0.86
CA LEU A 286 -6.11 -10.73 1.26
C LEU A 286 -6.52 -11.66 2.39
N ARG A 287 -7.30 -11.13 3.33
CA ARG A 287 -7.90 -11.88 4.44
C ARG A 287 -9.13 -12.68 3.98
N SER A 288 -9.89 -12.12 3.05
CA SER A 288 -11.06 -12.73 2.40
C SER A 288 -10.87 -12.71 0.88
N PRO A 289 -11.53 -13.60 0.12
CA PRO A 289 -11.44 -13.54 -1.34
C PRO A 289 -11.97 -12.19 -1.85
N LYS A 290 -11.41 -11.69 -2.96
CA LYS A 290 -11.98 -10.53 -3.68
C LYS A 290 -13.40 -10.90 -4.13
N LYS A 291 -14.38 -10.08 -3.74
CA LYS A 291 -15.75 -10.14 -4.28
C LYS A 291 -15.79 -9.53 -5.66
#